data_AF-A0A7C3B5T3-F1
#
_entry.id   AF-A0A7C3B5T3-F1
#
_cell.length_a   1.000
_cell.length_b   1.000
_cell.length_c   1.000
_cell.angle_alpha   90.00
_cell.angle_beta   90.00
_cell.angle_gamma   90.00
#
_symmetry.space_group_name_H-M   'P 1'
#
loop_
_entity.id
_entity.type
_entity.pdbx_description
1 polymer ?
#
loop_
_entity_poly.entity_id
_entity_poly.type
_entity_poly.pdbx_seq_one_letter_code
_entity_poly.pdbx_strand_id
1 'polypeptide(L)'
;MPKDKYMWARTSGRSGKYKCKWIPYTQRIYDRLGEVVVSAMILSSCSHKGEVLLEPGDVVLLATAPRPYTSGYISYATYDEMDVTFVPPLEKGEKMGFGERVQEGFSQAMEKGLDFFFGLAIILGKIGEQFEQGASSFKFSPKMLHPSTLARLLKGFISAKINKRNLIPSDVWNLKGVMTGGMDTDIYRDRVAHYWGKQPLEGYACTEGGMVAMQSWNFKGMTLFPDCNFYELIPFEEYLKNKQDPDYQPKTLLLDEV
;
A
#
# COMPACT_ATOMS: atom_id res chain seq x y z
N MET A 1 27.89 -13.62 -5.65
CA MET A 1 27.47 -12.23 -5.37
C MET A 1 28.58 -11.57 -4.56
N PRO A 2 28.83 -10.26 -4.71
CA PRO A 2 29.77 -9.52 -3.86
C PRO A 2 29.51 -9.75 -2.35
N LYS A 3 30.47 -9.40 -1.48
CA LYS A 3 30.27 -9.44 -0.02
C LYS A 3 29.53 -8.17 0.46
N ASP A 4 28.31 -7.96 -0.02
CA ASP A 4 27.49 -6.83 0.43
C ASP A 4 26.46 -7.25 1.49
N LYS A 5 25.88 -6.25 2.16
CA LYS A 5 24.71 -6.45 3.03
C LYS A 5 23.51 -6.80 2.16
N TYR A 6 23.05 -8.04 2.24
CA TYR A 6 21.83 -8.50 1.57
C TYR A 6 20.69 -8.66 2.57
N MET A 7 19.51 -8.26 2.14
CA MET A 7 18.24 -8.63 2.76
C MET A 7 17.64 -9.80 1.99
N TRP A 8 16.76 -10.58 2.63
CA TRP A 8 16.15 -11.75 2.02
C TRP A 8 14.64 -11.61 2.01
N ALA A 9 14.10 -11.27 0.84
CA ALA A 9 12.67 -11.22 0.60
C ALA A 9 12.12 -12.58 0.16
N ARG A 10 10.85 -12.86 0.41
CA ARG A 10 10.20 -14.08 -0.07
C ARG A 10 8.80 -13.89 -0.61
N THR A 11 8.43 -14.75 -1.56
CA THR A 11 7.05 -14.90 -2.02
C THR A 11 6.23 -15.77 -1.07
N SER A 12 4.90 -15.70 -1.16
CA SER A 12 3.97 -16.57 -0.42
C SER A 12 3.92 -18.03 -0.94
N GLY A 13 4.52 -18.30 -2.11
CA GLY A 13 4.53 -19.63 -2.72
C GLY A 13 3.45 -19.83 -3.78
N ARG A 14 3.36 -21.06 -4.30
CA ARG A 14 2.27 -21.51 -5.18
C ARG A 14 1.86 -22.92 -4.75
N SER A 15 0.62 -23.05 -4.28
CA SER A 15 0.06 -24.33 -3.84
C SER A 15 0.27 -25.42 -4.90
N GLY A 16 0.81 -26.56 -4.47
CA GLY A 16 1.13 -27.69 -5.35
C GLY A 16 2.38 -27.54 -6.22
N LYS A 17 3.10 -26.41 -6.19
CA LYS A 17 4.33 -26.19 -6.99
C LYS A 17 5.57 -25.90 -6.15
N TYR A 18 5.53 -24.90 -5.26
CA TYR A 18 6.64 -24.55 -4.38
C TYR A 18 6.16 -23.80 -3.13
N LYS A 19 6.89 -23.96 -2.00
CA LYS A 19 6.54 -23.33 -0.73
C LYS A 19 6.73 -21.82 -0.72
N CYS A 20 7.88 -21.35 -1.21
CA CYS A 20 8.21 -19.93 -1.41
C CYS A 20 9.45 -19.85 -2.29
N LYS A 21 9.71 -18.67 -2.84
CA LYS A 21 10.99 -18.30 -3.46
C LYS A 21 11.66 -17.27 -2.57
N TRP A 22 12.97 -17.38 -2.39
CA TRP A 22 13.79 -16.40 -1.69
C TRP A 22 14.54 -15.56 -2.70
N ILE A 23 14.46 -14.24 -2.55
CA ILE A 23 15.04 -13.25 -3.44
C ILE A 23 16.00 -12.39 -2.60
N PRO A 24 17.29 -12.33 -2.95
CA PRO A 24 18.22 -11.44 -2.29
C PRO A 24 17.98 -10.00 -2.74
N TYR A 25 17.74 -9.11 -1.80
CA TYR A 25 17.69 -7.67 -2.02
C TYR A 25 19.05 -7.07 -1.70
N THR A 26 19.61 -6.40 -2.70
CA THR A 26 20.79 -5.52 -2.53
C THR A 26 20.38 -4.23 -1.82
N GLN A 27 21.34 -3.50 -1.26
CA GLN A 27 21.07 -2.16 -0.71
C GLN A 27 20.39 -1.26 -1.74
N ARG A 28 20.88 -1.25 -2.98
CA ARG A 28 20.28 -0.46 -4.07
C ARG A 28 18.80 -0.79 -4.33
N ILE A 29 18.41 -2.07 -4.25
CA ILE A 29 17.00 -2.45 -4.39
C ILE A 29 16.18 -1.85 -3.25
N TYR A 30 16.69 -1.92 -2.03
CA TYR A 30 16.02 -1.37 -0.85
C TYR A 30 15.87 0.16 -0.92
N ASP A 31 16.92 0.87 -1.29
CA ASP A 31 16.89 2.32 -1.48
C ASP A 31 15.84 2.72 -2.54
N ARG A 32 15.74 1.95 -3.63
CA ARG A 32 14.70 2.13 -4.65
C ARG A 32 13.28 1.89 -4.15
N LEU A 33 13.07 0.96 -3.20
CA LEU A 33 11.75 0.83 -2.55
C LEU A 33 11.37 2.11 -1.82
N GLY A 34 12.33 2.73 -1.13
CA GLY A 34 12.20 4.01 -0.43
C GLY A 34 11.82 5.15 -1.38
N GLU A 35 12.61 5.37 -2.43
CA GLU A 35 12.34 6.41 -3.42
C GLU A 35 10.95 6.29 -4.06
N VAL A 36 10.55 5.06 -4.41
CA VAL A 36 9.25 4.80 -5.04
C VAL A 36 8.09 5.01 -4.07
N VAL A 37 8.22 4.62 -2.79
CA VAL A 37 7.13 4.82 -1.83
C VAL A 37 6.96 6.29 -1.44
N VAL A 38 8.05 7.06 -1.34
CA VAL A 38 7.97 8.52 -1.18
C VAL A 38 7.23 9.14 -2.37
N SER A 39 7.57 8.71 -3.59
CA SER A 39 6.88 9.13 -4.80
C SER A 39 5.38 8.77 -4.75
N ALA A 40 5.03 7.58 -4.25
CA ALA A 40 3.65 7.15 -4.07
C ALA A 40 2.89 8.01 -3.04
N MET A 41 3.53 8.38 -1.94
CA MET A 41 2.94 9.26 -0.93
C MET A 41 2.66 10.66 -1.51
N ILE A 42 3.58 11.20 -2.32
CA ILE A 42 3.37 12.48 -3.01
C ILE A 42 2.19 12.34 -3.98
N LEU A 43 2.26 11.40 -4.92
CA LEU A 43 1.26 11.28 -5.97
C LEU A 43 -0.14 10.91 -5.46
N SER A 44 -0.23 10.15 -4.36
CA SER A 44 -1.53 9.78 -3.77
C SER A 44 -2.17 10.91 -2.97
N SER A 45 -1.40 11.91 -2.55
CA SER A 45 -1.90 13.05 -1.76
C SER A 45 -2.22 14.28 -2.62
N CYS A 46 -1.57 14.42 -3.78
CA CYS A 46 -1.66 15.62 -4.61
C CYS A 46 -2.87 15.62 -5.55
N SER A 47 -3.39 16.82 -5.81
CA SER A 47 -4.46 17.09 -6.77
C SER A 47 -3.94 17.75 -8.06
N HIS A 48 -2.72 18.31 -8.03
CA HIS A 48 -2.11 18.98 -9.17
C HIS A 48 -0.58 18.91 -9.15
N LYS A 49 0.04 19.22 -10.29
CA LYS A 49 1.50 19.21 -10.44
C LYS A 49 2.15 20.26 -9.52
N GLY A 50 3.18 19.83 -8.79
CA GLY A 50 3.99 20.70 -7.92
C GLY A 50 3.47 20.81 -6.49
N GLU A 51 2.31 20.22 -6.20
CA GLU A 51 1.83 20.05 -4.83
C GLU A 51 2.65 18.95 -4.12
N VAL A 52 2.94 19.16 -2.84
CA VAL A 52 3.59 18.18 -1.95
C VAL A 52 2.97 18.38 -0.57
N LEU A 53 2.23 17.38 -0.07
CA LEU A 53 1.50 17.47 1.21
C LEU A 53 2.12 16.62 2.33
N LEU A 54 3.31 16.07 2.09
CA LEU A 54 4.05 15.26 3.05
C LEU A 54 4.57 16.16 4.17
N GLU A 55 4.37 15.74 5.41
CA GLU A 55 4.81 16.47 6.59
C GLU A 55 5.58 15.53 7.54
N PRO A 56 6.60 16.04 8.26
CA PRO A 56 7.21 15.28 9.35
C PRO A 56 6.17 14.86 10.38
N GLY A 57 6.22 13.60 10.79
CA GLY A 57 5.29 12.99 11.73
C GLY A 57 4.04 12.38 11.09
N ASP A 58 3.91 12.38 9.75
CA ASP A 58 2.77 11.75 9.05
C ASP A 58 2.51 10.32 9.55
N VAL A 59 1.25 10.03 9.88
CA VAL A 59 0.87 8.76 10.51
C VAL A 59 0.44 7.75 9.45
N VAL A 60 1.11 6.60 9.43
CA VAL A 60 0.90 5.52 8.45
C VAL A 60 0.36 4.27 9.14
N LEU A 61 -0.78 3.75 8.68
CA LEU A 61 -1.28 2.47 9.19
C LEU A 61 -0.43 1.30 8.69
N LEU A 62 0.06 0.47 9.61
CA LEU A 62 0.81 -0.74 9.27
C LEU A 62 -0.12 -1.93 8.94
N ALA A 63 -0.71 -1.90 7.75
CA ALA A 63 -1.59 -2.97 7.25
C ALA A 63 -0.90 -3.94 6.26
N THR A 64 0.40 -3.80 6.03
CA THR A 64 1.19 -4.66 5.16
C THR A 64 1.60 -5.96 5.82
N ALA A 65 2.02 -6.95 5.01
CA ALA A 65 2.67 -8.14 5.55
C ALA A 65 4.08 -7.78 6.03
N PRO A 66 4.52 -8.28 7.20
CA PRO A 66 5.83 -7.92 7.76
C PRO A 66 6.97 -8.57 6.96
N ARG A 67 8.23 -8.22 7.26
CA ARG A 67 9.37 -8.95 6.68
C ARG A 67 9.26 -10.45 7.02
N PRO A 68 9.70 -11.36 6.13
CA PRO A 68 10.47 -11.12 4.91
C PRO A 68 9.64 -10.89 3.64
N TYR A 69 8.40 -10.40 3.71
CA TYR A 69 7.68 -10.01 2.48
C TYR A 69 8.14 -8.63 1.99
N THR A 70 8.08 -8.41 0.66
CA THR A 70 8.46 -7.12 0.03
C THR A 70 7.72 -5.93 0.64
N SER A 71 6.44 -6.09 0.99
CA SER A 71 5.64 -5.04 1.63
C SER A 71 6.15 -4.64 3.03
N GLY A 72 6.77 -5.56 3.75
CA GLY A 72 7.47 -5.26 5.01
C GLY A 72 8.73 -4.46 4.77
N TYR A 73 9.51 -4.80 3.73
CA TYR A 73 10.68 -4.01 3.34
C TYR A 73 10.30 -2.60 2.86
N ILE A 74 9.20 -2.45 2.12
CA ILE A 74 8.66 -1.13 1.76
C ILE A 74 8.37 -0.32 3.02
N SER A 75 7.73 -0.92 4.04
CA SER A 75 7.38 -0.21 5.27
C SER A 75 8.62 0.29 6.03
N TYR A 76 9.69 -0.53 6.08
CA TYR A 76 10.96 -0.09 6.66
C TYR A 76 11.66 0.95 5.78
N ALA A 77 11.67 0.80 4.46
CA ALA A 77 12.28 1.78 3.56
C ALA A 77 11.57 3.14 3.67
N THR A 78 10.23 3.17 3.82
CA THR A 78 9.50 4.41 4.14
C THR A 78 9.95 5.02 5.45
N TYR A 79 10.13 4.21 6.49
CA TYR A 79 10.55 4.68 7.82
C TYR A 79 11.98 5.23 7.83
N ASP A 80 12.87 4.65 7.03
CA ASP A 80 14.26 5.07 6.93
C ASP A 80 14.41 6.35 6.06
N GLU A 81 13.56 6.52 5.04
CA GLU A 81 13.60 7.68 4.12
C GLU A 81 12.79 8.89 4.62
N MET A 82 11.75 8.68 5.44
CA MET A 82 10.85 9.73 5.90
C MET A 82 10.62 9.68 7.40
N ASP A 83 10.45 10.87 8.00
CA ASP A 83 9.98 11.02 9.37
C ASP A 83 8.47 10.70 9.45
N VAL A 84 8.12 9.41 9.38
CA VAL A 84 6.74 8.91 9.50
C VAL A 84 6.55 8.11 10.78
N THR A 85 5.34 8.17 11.32
CA THR A 85 4.94 7.34 12.46
C THR A 85 4.08 6.17 12.00
N PHE A 86 4.66 4.97 11.96
CA PHE A 86 3.86 3.76 11.77
C PHE A 86 3.02 3.43 13.01
N VAL A 87 1.75 3.08 12.78
CA VAL A 87 0.84 2.60 13.82
C VAL A 87 0.33 1.19 13.49
N PRO A 88 0.61 0.17 14.34
CA PRO A 88 1.58 0.22 15.45
C PRO A 88 3.03 0.40 14.95
N PRO A 89 3.99 0.71 15.85
CA PRO A 89 5.41 0.78 15.50
C PRO A 89 5.89 -0.50 14.83
N LEU A 90 6.75 -0.38 13.82
CA LEU A 90 7.20 -1.49 12.95
C LEU A 90 7.67 -2.71 13.76
N GLU A 91 8.56 -2.51 14.73
CA GLU A 91 9.13 -3.58 15.56
C GLU A 91 8.09 -4.38 16.36
N LYS A 92 7.00 -3.71 16.78
CA LYS A 92 5.89 -4.33 17.50
C LYS A 92 4.95 -5.01 16.51
N GLY A 93 4.59 -4.32 15.43
CA GLY A 93 3.67 -4.83 14.41
C GLY A 93 4.18 -6.07 13.68
N GLU A 94 5.49 -6.19 13.48
CA GLU A 94 6.07 -7.40 12.85
C GLU A 94 5.85 -8.68 13.66
N LYS A 95 5.70 -8.55 14.99
CA LYS A 95 5.48 -9.68 15.91
C LYS A 95 4.00 -10.03 16.07
N MET A 96 3.10 -9.22 15.52
CA MET A 96 1.65 -9.38 15.65
C MET A 96 1.05 -10.19 14.49
N GLY A 97 -0.04 -10.89 14.78
CA GLY A 97 -0.90 -11.42 13.74
C GLY A 97 -1.53 -10.29 12.92
N PHE A 98 -1.94 -10.57 11.68
CA PHE A 98 -2.49 -9.53 10.79
C PHE A 98 -3.69 -8.79 11.40
N GLY A 99 -4.70 -9.51 11.89
CA GLY A 99 -5.89 -8.89 12.49
C GLY A 99 -5.58 -8.08 13.75
N GLU A 100 -4.71 -8.61 14.62
CA GLU A 100 -4.24 -7.92 15.83
C GLU A 100 -3.50 -6.63 15.48
N ARG A 101 -2.57 -6.69 14.51
CA ARG A 101 -1.81 -5.54 14.05
C ARG A 101 -2.71 -4.43 13.52
N VAL A 102 -3.67 -4.77 12.67
CA VAL A 102 -4.63 -3.81 12.11
C VAL A 102 -5.48 -3.20 13.22
N GLN A 103 -5.98 -3.99 14.16
CA GLN A 103 -6.79 -3.51 15.27
C GLN A 103 -6.01 -2.55 16.19
N GLU A 104 -4.78 -2.92 16.58
CA GLU A 104 -3.91 -2.08 17.38
C GLU A 104 -3.55 -0.78 16.63
N GLY A 105 -3.30 -0.87 15.32
CA GLY A 105 -3.01 0.28 14.47
C GLY A 105 -4.15 1.28 14.46
N PHE A 106 -5.39 0.82 14.29
CA PHE A 106 -6.57 1.67 14.41
C PHE A 106 -6.74 2.26 15.79
N SER A 107 -6.51 1.48 16.85
CA SER A 107 -6.60 2.00 18.21
C SER A 107 -5.63 3.16 18.43
N GLN A 108 -4.41 3.08 17.91
CA GLN A 108 -3.43 4.17 18.01
C GLN A 108 -3.78 5.34 17.06
N ALA A 109 -4.31 5.05 15.87
CA ALA A 109 -4.76 6.04 14.90
C ALA A 109 -5.94 6.89 15.41
N MET A 110 -6.78 6.35 16.30
CA MET A 110 -7.86 7.11 16.95
C MET A 110 -7.32 8.28 17.78
N GLU A 111 -6.14 8.13 18.39
CA GLU A 111 -5.49 9.16 19.19
C GLU A 111 -4.60 10.05 18.33
N LYS A 112 -3.69 9.44 17.56
CA LYS A 112 -2.63 10.12 16.80
C LYS A 112 -3.12 10.77 15.51
N GLY A 113 -4.19 10.26 14.91
CA GLY A 113 -4.57 10.59 13.54
C GLY A 113 -4.15 9.49 12.57
N LEU A 114 -4.53 9.67 11.31
CA LEU A 114 -4.14 8.79 10.21
C LEU A 114 -4.08 9.63 8.95
N ASP A 115 -2.91 9.66 8.31
CA ASP A 115 -2.64 10.49 7.13
C ASP A 115 -2.51 9.62 5.89
N PHE A 116 -1.83 8.47 6.02
CA PHE A 116 -1.64 7.54 4.91
C PHE A 116 -2.04 6.11 5.26
N PHE A 117 -2.52 5.43 4.24
CA PHE A 117 -2.83 4.01 4.31
C PHE A 117 -2.13 3.27 3.16
N PHE A 118 -1.34 2.24 3.50
CA PHE A 118 -0.80 1.29 2.51
C PHE A 118 -1.33 -0.13 2.73
N GLY A 119 -1.90 -0.74 1.70
CA GLY A 119 -2.37 -2.13 1.76
C GLY A 119 -3.14 -2.57 0.52
N LEU A 120 -3.56 -3.84 0.47
CA LEU A 120 -4.37 -4.39 -0.63
C LEU A 120 -5.76 -3.77 -0.65
N ALA A 121 -6.27 -3.44 -1.84
CA ALA A 121 -7.56 -2.77 -1.99
C ALA A 121 -8.71 -3.55 -1.33
N ILE A 122 -8.74 -4.89 -1.44
CA ILE A 122 -9.70 -5.74 -0.72
C ILE A 122 -9.64 -5.57 0.80
N ILE A 123 -8.44 -5.43 1.37
CA ILE A 123 -8.26 -5.27 2.81
C ILE A 123 -8.83 -3.92 3.24
N LEU A 124 -8.49 -2.85 2.52
CA LEU A 124 -8.99 -1.50 2.81
C LEU A 124 -10.52 -1.44 2.72
N GLY A 125 -11.10 -2.07 1.70
CA GLY A 125 -12.55 -2.15 1.53
C GLY A 125 -13.22 -2.93 2.66
N LYS A 126 -12.68 -4.09 3.06
CA LYS A 126 -13.21 -4.91 4.16
C LYS A 126 -13.13 -4.21 5.50
N ILE A 127 -12.04 -3.49 5.77
CA ILE A 127 -11.90 -2.70 6.99
C ILE A 127 -12.94 -1.58 7.04
N GLY A 128 -13.16 -0.88 5.92
CA GLY A 128 -14.18 0.16 5.83
C GLY A 128 -15.59 -0.38 6.09
N GLU A 129 -15.90 -1.54 5.50
CA GLU A 129 -17.18 -2.24 5.71
C GLU A 129 -17.36 -2.69 7.17
N GLN A 130 -16.34 -3.26 7.81
CA GLN A 130 -16.38 -3.64 9.22
C GLN A 130 -16.57 -2.44 10.14
N PHE A 131 -15.93 -1.32 9.82
CA PHE A 131 -16.08 -0.06 10.54
C PHE A 131 -17.53 0.43 10.47
N GLU A 132 -18.12 0.44 9.27
CA GLU A 132 -19.51 0.87 9.04
C GLU A 132 -20.55 0.01 9.77
N GLN A 133 -20.36 -1.31 9.77
CA GLN A 133 -21.27 -2.27 10.41
C GLN A 133 -21.24 -2.19 11.95
N GLY A 134 -20.40 -1.33 12.53
CA GLY A 134 -20.19 -1.28 13.98
C GLY A 134 -19.66 -2.60 14.53
N ALA A 135 -19.06 -3.43 13.68
CA ALA A 135 -18.60 -4.76 14.01
C ALA A 135 -17.39 -4.67 14.95
N SER A 136 -17.67 -4.56 16.25
CA SER A 136 -16.90 -5.03 17.43
C SER A 136 -15.40 -4.71 17.54
N SER A 137 -14.83 -3.90 16.64
CA SER A 137 -13.41 -3.52 16.60
C SER A 137 -13.09 -2.36 17.53
N PHE A 138 -14.07 -1.49 17.80
CA PHE A 138 -14.00 -0.46 18.85
C PHE A 138 -14.59 -1.00 20.15
N LYS A 139 -13.91 -1.97 20.78
CA LYS A 139 -14.18 -2.22 22.19
C LYS A 139 -13.95 -0.91 22.94
N PHE A 140 -14.93 -0.45 23.71
CA PHE A 140 -14.80 0.69 24.61
C PHE A 140 -13.51 0.52 25.42
N SER A 141 -12.50 1.32 25.07
CA SER A 141 -11.21 1.32 25.71
C SER A 141 -11.06 2.64 26.46
N PRO A 142 -10.40 2.68 27.62
CA PRO A 142 -10.08 3.94 28.31
C PRO A 142 -9.39 4.96 27.38
N LYS A 143 -8.68 4.50 26.35
CA LYS A 143 -8.05 5.34 25.32
C LYS A 143 -9.06 6.13 24.47
N MET A 144 -10.33 5.71 24.41
CA MET A 144 -11.39 6.47 23.74
C MET A 144 -11.85 7.71 24.52
N LEU A 145 -11.46 7.84 25.80
CA LEU A 145 -11.73 9.02 26.62
C LEU A 145 -10.73 10.16 26.36
N HIS A 146 -9.72 9.95 25.51
CA HIS A 146 -8.81 11.01 25.13
C HIS A 146 -9.58 12.13 24.41
N PRO A 147 -9.38 13.42 24.78
CA PRO A 147 -10.15 14.53 24.21
C PRO A 147 -10.11 14.60 22.67
N SER A 148 -8.96 14.33 22.06
CA SER A 148 -8.82 14.31 20.60
C SER A 148 -9.65 13.21 19.94
N THR A 149 -9.70 12.02 20.54
CA THR A 149 -10.50 10.89 20.08
C THR A 149 -11.99 11.21 20.13
N LEU A 150 -12.46 11.77 21.25
CA LEU A 150 -13.86 12.16 21.43
C LEU A 150 -14.28 13.25 20.43
N ALA A 151 -13.45 14.28 20.24
CA ALA A 151 -13.72 15.35 19.29
C ALA A 151 -13.83 14.81 17.85
N ARG A 152 -12.93 13.89 17.47
CA ARG A 152 -12.93 13.26 16.14
C ARG A 152 -14.16 12.38 15.91
N LEU A 153 -14.50 11.54 16.89
CA LEU A 153 -15.71 10.71 16.83
C LEU A 153 -16.97 11.56 16.78
N LEU A 154 -17.07 12.61 17.61
CA LEU A 154 -18.22 13.51 17.61
C LEU A 154 -18.38 14.19 16.24
N LYS A 155 -17.30 14.75 15.67
CA LYS A 155 -17.30 15.31 14.33
C LYS A 155 -17.77 14.27 13.30
N GLY A 156 -17.27 13.05 13.41
CA GLY A 156 -17.66 11.97 12.51
C GLY A 156 -19.14 11.61 12.62
N PHE A 157 -19.68 11.47 13.84
CA PHE A 157 -21.10 11.19 14.05
C PHE A 157 -22.01 12.31 13.52
N ILE A 158 -21.59 13.57 13.66
CA ILE A 158 -22.30 14.71 13.08
C ILE A 158 -22.32 14.58 11.55
N SER A 159 -21.18 14.31 10.91
CA SER A 159 -21.07 14.09 9.46
C SER A 159 -21.97 12.94 8.99
N ALA A 160 -21.90 11.78 9.64
CA ALA A 160 -22.71 10.62 9.31
C ALA A 160 -24.22 10.91 9.41
N LYS A 161 -24.64 11.62 10.47
CA LYS A 161 -26.05 12.00 10.69
C LYS A 161 -26.56 12.99 9.65
N ILE A 162 -25.76 13.98 9.25
CA ILE A 162 -26.11 14.92 8.17
C ILE A 162 -26.32 14.17 6.85
N ASN A 163 -25.45 13.20 6.56
CA ASN A 163 -25.49 12.40 5.34
C ASN A 163 -26.48 11.21 5.41
N LYS A 164 -27.23 11.06 6.51
CA LYS A 164 -28.23 9.99 6.72
C LYS A 164 -27.69 8.57 6.46
N ARG A 165 -26.44 8.33 6.84
CA ARG A 165 -25.76 7.03 6.70
C ARG A 165 -25.03 6.65 7.99
N ASN A 166 -24.50 5.43 8.03
CA ASN A 166 -23.64 4.98 9.11
C ASN A 166 -22.29 5.72 9.10
N LEU A 167 -21.60 5.70 10.23
CA LEU A 167 -20.26 6.27 10.38
C LEU A 167 -19.26 5.44 9.56
N ILE A 168 -18.48 6.09 8.72
CA ILE A 168 -17.43 5.45 7.92
C ILE A 168 -16.05 6.04 8.27
N PRO A 169 -14.93 5.39 7.89
CA PRO A 169 -13.59 5.88 8.24
C PRO A 169 -13.32 7.33 7.82
N SER A 170 -13.79 7.76 6.64
CA SER A 170 -13.60 9.14 6.15
C SER A 170 -14.33 10.21 6.95
N ASP A 171 -15.29 9.84 7.80
CA ASP A 171 -15.89 10.78 8.77
C ASP A 171 -14.96 11.06 9.96
N VAL A 172 -14.08 10.10 10.26
CA VAL A 172 -13.19 10.13 11.42
C VAL A 172 -11.81 10.63 11.01
N TRP A 173 -11.22 10.08 9.96
CA TRP A 173 -9.91 10.45 9.46
C TRP A 173 -10.01 11.12 8.11
N ASN A 174 -9.26 12.22 7.95
CA ASN A 174 -9.07 12.87 6.66
C ASN A 174 -7.71 12.48 6.11
N LEU A 175 -7.65 11.34 5.41
CA LEU A 175 -6.41 10.86 4.83
C LEU A 175 -5.84 11.88 3.84
N LYS A 176 -4.51 12.00 3.80
CA LYS A 176 -3.78 12.67 2.72
C LYS A 176 -3.81 11.80 1.47
N GLY A 177 -3.43 10.53 1.59
CA GLY A 177 -3.34 9.60 0.46
C GLY A 177 -3.60 8.14 0.83
N VAL A 178 -4.03 7.37 -0.17
CA VAL A 178 -4.19 5.91 -0.08
C VAL A 178 -3.34 5.29 -1.17
N MET A 179 -2.53 4.31 -0.81
CA MET A 179 -1.68 3.58 -1.77
C MET A 179 -2.03 2.10 -1.70
N THR A 180 -2.11 1.49 -2.88
CA THR A 180 -2.41 0.07 -3.02
C THR A 180 -1.60 -0.56 -4.14
N GLY A 181 -1.66 -1.87 -4.22
CA GLY A 181 -1.12 -2.65 -5.31
C GLY A 181 -1.70 -4.05 -5.25
N GLY A 182 -1.55 -4.81 -6.33
CA GLY A 182 -2.14 -6.13 -6.48
C GLY A 182 -3.08 -6.21 -7.67
N MET A 183 -3.71 -7.37 -7.86
CA MET A 183 -4.57 -7.63 -9.02
C MET A 183 -6.04 -7.22 -8.81
N ASP A 184 -6.39 -6.77 -7.61
CA ASP A 184 -7.77 -6.53 -7.18
C ASP A 184 -8.13 -5.04 -7.08
N THR A 185 -7.21 -4.13 -7.43
CA THR A 185 -7.42 -2.69 -7.30
C THR A 185 -8.65 -2.22 -8.06
N ASP A 186 -8.78 -2.59 -9.33
CA ASP A 186 -9.91 -2.16 -10.17
C ASP A 186 -11.27 -2.62 -9.62
N ILE A 187 -11.31 -3.77 -8.94
CA ILE A 187 -12.54 -4.34 -8.37
C ILE A 187 -12.96 -3.57 -7.11
N TYR A 188 -11.99 -3.12 -6.30
CA TYR A 188 -12.25 -2.52 -4.99
C TYR A 188 -12.05 -1.01 -4.94
N ARG A 189 -11.60 -0.36 -6.03
CA ARG A 189 -11.30 1.07 -6.12
C ARG A 189 -12.43 1.95 -5.58
N ASP A 190 -13.64 1.77 -6.12
CA ASP A 190 -14.81 2.57 -5.71
C ASP A 190 -15.18 2.34 -4.25
N ARG A 191 -15.00 1.12 -3.76
CA ARG A 191 -15.25 0.78 -2.36
C ARG A 191 -14.24 1.45 -1.42
N VAL A 192 -12.96 1.46 -1.81
CA VAL A 192 -11.92 2.17 -1.05
C VAL A 192 -12.22 3.67 -1.05
N ALA A 193 -12.53 4.25 -2.20
CA ALA A 193 -12.87 5.67 -2.31
C ALA A 193 -14.10 6.04 -1.47
N HIS A 194 -15.13 5.19 -1.46
CA HIS A 194 -16.32 5.38 -0.64
C HIS A 194 -15.98 5.46 0.86
N TYR A 195 -15.26 4.47 1.39
CA TYR A 195 -14.98 4.40 2.82
C TYR A 195 -13.91 5.37 3.32
N TRP A 196 -12.88 5.62 2.50
CA TRP A 196 -11.70 6.37 2.90
C TRP A 196 -11.65 7.79 2.34
N GLY A 197 -12.60 8.16 1.47
CA GLY A 197 -12.69 9.50 0.89
C GLY A 197 -11.56 9.85 -0.09
N LYS A 198 -10.72 8.87 -0.44
CA LYS A 198 -9.56 9.03 -1.32
C LYS A 198 -9.48 7.90 -2.33
N GLN A 199 -9.17 8.24 -3.58
CA GLN A 199 -8.87 7.25 -4.61
C GLN A 199 -7.55 6.54 -4.25
N PRO A 200 -7.48 5.21 -4.32
CA PRO A 200 -6.24 4.51 -4.10
C PRO A 200 -5.29 4.71 -5.29
N LEU A 201 -4.09 5.21 -5.04
CA LEU A 201 -3.00 5.24 -6.00
C LEU A 201 -2.45 3.82 -6.15
N GLU A 202 -2.40 3.32 -7.38
CA GLU A 202 -1.96 1.95 -7.64
C GLU A 202 -0.48 1.88 -8.02
N GLY A 203 0.23 0.93 -7.41
CA GLY A 203 1.57 0.51 -7.79
C GLY A 203 1.58 -0.94 -8.22
N TYR A 204 2.39 -1.25 -9.24
CA TYR A 204 2.69 -2.61 -9.66
C TYR A 204 4.11 -2.99 -9.24
N ALA A 205 4.22 -4.13 -8.58
CA ALA A 205 5.46 -4.64 -8.04
C ALA A 205 5.39 -6.17 -7.89
N CYS A 206 6.54 -6.82 -7.84
CA CYS A 206 6.65 -8.23 -7.50
C CYS A 206 7.88 -8.46 -6.61
N THR A 207 7.91 -9.58 -5.88
CA THR A 207 9.05 -9.85 -5.00
C THR A 207 10.34 -10.01 -5.80
N GLU A 208 10.28 -10.65 -6.97
CA GLU A 208 11.43 -10.91 -7.83
C GLU A 208 12.01 -9.66 -8.51
N GLY A 209 11.16 -8.76 -9.01
CA GLY A 209 11.54 -7.57 -9.78
C GLY A 209 11.45 -6.25 -9.01
N GLY A 210 11.05 -6.27 -7.74
CA GLY A 210 10.83 -5.06 -6.96
C GLY A 210 9.70 -4.20 -7.52
N MET A 211 9.89 -2.88 -7.52
CA MET A 211 8.93 -1.92 -8.05
C MET A 211 9.00 -1.86 -9.57
N VAL A 212 7.86 -1.92 -10.24
CA VAL A 212 7.78 -1.96 -11.71
C VAL A 212 7.13 -0.72 -12.28
N ALA A 213 5.97 -0.32 -11.75
CA ALA A 213 5.23 0.82 -12.27
C ALA A 213 4.34 1.44 -11.21
N MET A 214 3.89 2.67 -11.44
CA MET A 214 2.96 3.37 -10.55
C MET A 214 2.09 4.36 -11.33
N GLN A 215 0.86 4.59 -10.88
CA GLN A 215 0.00 5.64 -11.42
C GLN A 215 0.52 7.05 -11.08
N SER A 216 0.20 8.03 -11.93
CA SER A 216 0.38 9.44 -11.54
C SER A 216 -0.79 9.95 -10.68
N TRP A 217 -0.74 11.21 -10.22
CA TRP A 217 -1.81 11.84 -9.42
C TRP A 217 -3.18 11.88 -10.13
N ASN A 218 -3.24 11.58 -11.43
CA ASN A 218 -4.49 11.45 -12.17
C ASN A 218 -5.16 10.07 -12.01
N PHE A 219 -4.53 9.11 -11.31
CA PHE A 219 -5.00 7.74 -11.10
C PHE A 219 -5.29 6.96 -12.41
N LYS A 220 -4.64 7.33 -13.51
CA LYS A 220 -4.86 6.75 -14.85
C LYS A 220 -3.54 6.23 -15.44
N GLY A 221 -3.60 5.01 -15.98
CA GLY A 221 -2.43 4.34 -16.53
C GLY A 221 -1.32 4.16 -15.49
N MET A 222 -0.25 3.47 -15.85
CA MET A 222 0.93 3.36 -14.99
C MET A 222 2.16 3.83 -15.76
N THR A 223 3.05 4.52 -15.05
CA THR A 223 4.37 4.90 -15.54
C THR A 223 5.38 3.88 -15.04
N LEU A 224 6.17 3.32 -15.94
CA LEU A 224 7.24 2.36 -15.61
C LEU A 224 8.43 3.08 -14.97
N PHE A 225 9.18 2.37 -14.12
CA PHE A 225 10.42 2.84 -13.50
C PHE A 225 11.64 2.29 -14.25
N PRO A 226 12.13 2.95 -15.32
CA PRO A 226 13.24 2.44 -16.14
C PRO A 226 14.58 2.37 -15.38
N ASP A 227 14.68 3.04 -14.25
CA ASP A 227 15.83 2.98 -13.35
C ASP A 227 15.76 1.80 -12.37
N CYS A 228 14.58 1.21 -12.17
CA CYS A 228 14.38 0.01 -11.36
C CYS A 228 14.58 -1.28 -12.17
N ASN A 229 14.05 -1.32 -13.40
CA ASN A 229 14.13 -2.50 -14.27
C ASN A 229 14.41 -2.12 -15.73
N PHE A 230 15.05 -3.04 -16.45
CA PHE A 230 15.09 -3.02 -17.91
C PHE A 230 13.89 -3.80 -18.44
N TYR A 231 13.04 -3.15 -19.23
CA TYR A 231 11.79 -3.72 -19.71
C TYR A 231 11.90 -4.18 -21.15
N GLU A 232 11.47 -5.41 -21.39
CA GLU A 232 11.26 -5.99 -22.71
C GLU A 232 9.80 -6.38 -22.84
N LEU A 233 9.14 -5.87 -23.88
CA LEU A 233 7.72 -6.07 -24.14
C LEU A 233 7.57 -7.10 -25.26
N ILE A 234 6.76 -8.13 -25.02
CA ILE A 234 6.43 -9.13 -26.05
C ILE A 234 5.13 -8.68 -26.72
N PRO A 235 5.15 -8.32 -28.03
CA PRO A 235 3.92 -8.05 -28.78
C PRO A 235 2.95 -9.23 -28.70
N PHE A 236 1.64 -8.94 -28.73
CA PHE A 236 0.63 -9.98 -28.53
C PHE A 236 0.71 -11.08 -29.60
N GLU A 237 1.03 -10.71 -30.83
CA GLU A 237 1.23 -11.62 -31.95
C GLU A 237 2.43 -12.56 -31.73
N GLU A 238 3.51 -12.06 -31.13
CA GLU A 238 4.71 -12.84 -30.79
C GLU A 238 4.41 -13.82 -29.64
N TYR A 239 3.64 -13.40 -28.65
CA TYR A 239 3.12 -14.29 -27.61
C TYR A 239 2.24 -15.41 -28.19
N LEU A 240 1.37 -15.11 -29.15
CA LEU A 240 0.51 -16.13 -29.79
C LEU A 240 1.32 -17.20 -30.52
N LYS A 241 2.43 -16.81 -31.17
CA LYS A 241 3.35 -17.76 -31.81
C LYS A 241 4.02 -18.68 -30.79
N ASN A 242 4.57 -18.13 -29.71
CA ASN A 242 5.19 -18.92 -28.63
C ASN A 242 4.18 -19.84 -27.92
N LYS A 243 2.92 -19.43 -27.85
CA LYS A 243 1.87 -20.29 -27.28
C LYS A 243 1.55 -21.51 -28.17
N GLN A 244 1.71 -21.39 -29.50
CA GLN A 244 1.52 -22.49 -30.44
C GLN A 244 2.74 -23.40 -30.53
N ASP A 245 3.92 -22.80 -30.49
CA ASP A 245 5.22 -23.48 -30.51
C ASP A 245 6.05 -23.02 -29.30
N PRO A 246 6.11 -23.81 -28.21
CA PRO A 246 6.90 -23.47 -27.04
C PRO A 246 8.40 -23.30 -27.30
N ASP A 247 8.92 -23.84 -28.40
CA ASP A 247 10.34 -23.69 -28.81
C ASP A 247 10.58 -22.39 -29.61
N TYR A 248 9.52 -21.70 -30.05
CA TYR A 248 9.63 -20.38 -30.68
C TYR A 248 10.01 -19.31 -29.65
N GLN A 249 11.12 -18.62 -29.89
CA GLN A 249 11.54 -17.46 -29.08
C GLN A 249 10.83 -16.18 -29.58
N PRO A 250 9.94 -15.56 -28.78
CA PRO A 250 9.30 -14.29 -29.14
C PRO A 250 10.32 -13.19 -29.40
N LYS A 251 10.04 -12.34 -30.39
CA LYS A 251 10.70 -11.03 -30.49
C LYS A 251 10.19 -10.12 -29.38
N THR A 252 11.09 -9.33 -28.81
CA THR A 252 10.80 -8.31 -27.81
C THR A 252 11.00 -6.91 -28.40
N LEU A 253 10.30 -5.94 -27.82
CA LEU A 253 10.46 -4.52 -28.08
C LEU A 253 10.93 -3.83 -26.79
N LEU A 254 11.81 -2.84 -26.93
CA LEU A 254 12.23 -1.94 -25.87
C LEU A 254 11.22 -0.81 -25.69
N LEU A 255 11.36 -0.03 -24.61
CA LEU A 255 10.44 1.06 -24.29
C LEU A 255 10.45 2.19 -25.31
N ASP A 256 11.54 2.41 -26.02
CA ASP A 256 11.66 3.40 -27.10
C ASP A 256 11.07 2.92 -28.44
N GLU A 257 10.67 1.65 -28.52
CA GLU A 257 10.09 1.03 -29.71
C GLU A 257 8.56 0.90 -29.65
N VAL A 258 7.92 1.35 -28.56
CA VAL A 258 6.45 1.27 -28.30
C VAL A 258 5.75 2.61 -28.18
#